data_AF-A0A1Z7Z3F3-F1
#
_entry.id   AF-A0A1Z7Z3F3-F1
#
_cell.length_a   1.000
_cell.length_b   1.000
_cell.length_c   1.000
_cell.angle_alpha   90.00
_cell.angle_beta   90.00
_cell.angle_gamma   90.00
#
_symmetry.space_group_name_H-M   'P 1'
#
loop_
_entity.id
_entity.type
_entity.pdbx_description
1 polymer ?
#
loop_
_entity_poly.entity_id
_entity_poly.type
_entity_poly.pdbx_seq_one_letter_code
_entity_poly.pdbx_strand_id
1 'polypeptide(L)'
;MKYLLRLNLLLLVILQNVFFSGYVYGGLLDDYPQNETPTILTTGQEIHLPLHVSNLWGMAIIGTIDFEAAASGMRANDLYPIKVSDDKGLAIIYVLDYRDAGLGPYQEIMTLIGVTTNPEATIVENLIGFGSSYLPSVKDFLAGKVPDTGVYFEKISLDSPLAITTGIEVWGIPKTYEQFQIENRFWSTSVSSVELNFELKKEFGLWSPLLLNLASWTPTDYKQTRAETLLSGWGRMGLIGSNDTFVLGDNLQRLSFKPYIWQEILSGTDAVFFEASIPTQLASAVE
;
A
#
# COMPACT_ATOMS: atom_id res chain seq x y z
N MET A 1 35.08 -8.26 0.62
CA MET A 1 35.42 -7.27 -0.43
C MET A 1 34.37 -7.15 -1.54
N LYS A 2 33.81 -8.24 -2.09
CA LYS A 2 32.72 -8.18 -3.11
C LYS A 2 31.42 -7.52 -2.63
N TYR A 3 31.06 -7.65 -1.35
CA TYR A 3 29.83 -7.05 -0.78
C TYR A 3 29.92 -5.53 -0.58
N LEU A 4 31.07 -5.01 -0.15
CA LEU A 4 31.31 -3.56 -0.01
C LEU A 4 31.28 -2.82 -1.34
N LEU A 5 31.72 -3.47 -2.43
CA LEU A 5 31.67 -2.89 -3.78
C LEU A 5 30.23 -2.78 -4.32
N ARG A 6 29.34 -3.72 -3.94
CA ARG A 6 27.92 -3.70 -4.32
C ARG A 6 27.14 -2.61 -3.57
N LEU A 7 27.46 -2.39 -2.30
CA LEU A 7 26.83 -1.35 -1.48
C LEU A 7 27.12 0.06 -2.03
N ASN A 8 28.37 0.31 -2.44
CA ASN A 8 28.78 1.59 -3.02
C ASN A 8 28.16 1.84 -4.40
N LEU A 9 27.94 0.80 -5.21
CA LEU A 9 27.25 0.93 -6.49
C LEU A 9 25.76 1.28 -6.30
N LEU A 10 25.11 0.66 -5.31
CA LEU A 10 23.72 0.95 -4.96
C LEU A 10 23.56 2.41 -4.49
N LEU A 11 24.47 2.88 -3.63
CA LEU A 11 24.48 4.26 -3.14
C LEU A 11 24.70 5.28 -4.28
N LEU A 12 25.54 4.94 -5.26
CA LEU A 12 25.81 5.77 -6.43
C LEU A 12 24.59 5.87 -7.37
N VAL A 13 23.87 4.76 -7.57
CA VAL A 13 22.63 4.73 -8.36
C VAL A 13 21.52 5.52 -7.67
N ILE A 14 21.42 5.44 -6.34
CA ILE A 14 20.48 6.26 -5.56
C ILE A 14 20.80 7.75 -5.72
N LEU A 15 22.07 8.14 -5.62
CA LEU A 15 22.49 9.53 -5.80
C LEU A 15 22.27 10.04 -7.22
N GLN A 16 22.54 9.24 -8.26
CA GLN A 16 22.33 9.69 -9.65
C GLN A 16 20.85 9.88 -10.01
N ASN A 17 19.95 9.03 -9.49
CA ASN A 17 18.51 9.18 -9.74
C ASN A 17 17.91 10.40 -9.02
N VAL A 18 18.47 10.80 -7.87
CA VAL A 18 17.98 11.97 -7.12
C VAL A 18 18.42 13.30 -7.75
N PHE A 19 19.56 13.34 -8.47
CA PHE A 19 20.15 14.59 -8.96
C PHE A 19 20.01 14.87 -10.46
N PHE A 20 19.55 13.93 -11.31
CA PHE A 20 19.60 14.09 -12.78
C PHE A 20 18.33 13.76 -13.59
N SER A 21 17.12 13.73 -13.02
CA SER A 21 15.89 13.63 -13.85
C SER A 21 15.38 15.01 -14.27
N GLY A 22 16.05 15.60 -15.27
CA GLY A 22 15.60 16.80 -15.99
C GLY A 22 14.51 16.54 -17.05
N TYR A 23 13.64 15.55 -16.83
CA TYR A 23 12.49 15.30 -17.69
C TYR A 23 11.24 15.83 -16.99
N VAL A 24 10.49 16.70 -17.68
CA VAL A 24 9.09 16.93 -17.36
C VAL A 24 8.37 15.64 -17.74
N TYR A 25 8.38 14.66 -16.83
CA TYR A 25 7.50 13.50 -16.94
C TYR A 25 6.06 14.02 -16.91
N GLY A 26 5.18 13.45 -17.74
CA GLY A 26 3.74 13.59 -17.52
C GLY A 26 3.40 13.16 -16.10
N GLY A 27 2.30 13.67 -15.55
CA GLY A 27 1.85 13.21 -14.23
C GLY A 27 1.53 11.71 -14.28
N LEU A 28 1.47 11.05 -13.12
CA LEU A 28 1.14 9.62 -13.05
C LEU A 28 -0.17 9.30 -13.80
N LEU A 29 -1.13 10.22 -13.79
CA LEU A 29 -2.43 10.07 -14.46
C LEU A 29 -2.36 10.22 -15.99
N ASP A 30 -1.34 10.92 -16.51
CA ASP A 30 -1.10 11.05 -17.96
C ASP A 30 -0.47 9.77 -18.52
N ASP A 31 0.41 9.14 -17.74
CA ASP A 31 1.10 7.90 -18.11
C ASP A 31 0.12 6.69 -18.18
N TYR A 32 -0.98 6.77 -17.43
CA TYR A 32 -2.00 5.72 -17.36
C TYR A 32 -3.40 6.32 -17.58
N PRO A 33 -3.83 6.61 -18.82
CA PRO A 33 -5.15 7.20 -19.06
C PRO A 33 -6.30 6.23 -18.78
N GLN A 34 -7.46 6.77 -18.38
CA GLN A 34 -8.69 5.99 -18.24
C GLN A 34 -9.21 5.49 -19.59
N ASN A 35 -9.85 4.33 -19.56
CA ASN A 35 -10.58 3.76 -20.69
C ASN A 35 -11.76 4.65 -21.08
N GLU A 36 -11.95 4.82 -22.39
CA GLU A 36 -13.08 5.58 -22.94
C GLU A 36 -14.42 4.89 -22.65
N THR A 37 -14.45 3.56 -22.66
CA THR A 37 -15.64 2.76 -22.38
C THR A 37 -15.80 2.55 -20.88
N PRO A 38 -16.94 2.93 -20.26
CA PRO A 38 -17.17 2.71 -18.84
C PRO A 38 -17.47 1.24 -18.56
N THR A 39 -17.08 0.79 -17.37
CA THR A 39 -17.58 -0.44 -16.75
C THR A 39 -18.90 -0.13 -16.07
N ILE A 40 -19.93 -0.95 -16.33
CA ILE A 40 -21.26 -0.80 -15.73
C ILE A 40 -21.38 -1.78 -14.57
N LEU A 41 -21.58 -1.26 -13.36
CA LEU A 41 -21.80 -2.05 -12.15
C LEU A 41 -23.20 -2.67 -12.13
N THR A 42 -23.42 -3.67 -11.28
CA THR A 42 -24.77 -4.28 -11.12
C THR A 42 -25.81 -3.30 -10.60
N THR A 43 -25.37 -2.21 -9.95
CA THR A 43 -26.22 -1.09 -9.53
C THR A 43 -26.66 -0.18 -10.69
N GLY A 44 -26.12 -0.39 -11.89
CA GLY A 44 -26.34 0.46 -13.07
C GLY A 44 -25.47 1.71 -13.12
N GLN A 45 -24.57 1.90 -12.15
CA GLN A 45 -23.61 3.02 -12.14
C GLN A 45 -22.45 2.75 -13.10
N GLU A 46 -22.01 3.79 -13.78
CA GLU A 46 -20.87 3.77 -14.69
C GLU A 46 -19.59 4.22 -13.96
N ILE A 47 -18.49 3.52 -14.22
CA ILE A 47 -17.16 3.86 -13.71
C ILE A 47 -16.11 3.72 -14.82
N HIS A 48 -15.00 4.44 -14.72
CA HIS A 48 -13.89 4.37 -15.66
C HIS A 48 -12.66 3.74 -15.02
N LEU A 49 -11.99 2.84 -15.73
CA LEU A 49 -10.78 2.13 -15.29
C LEU A 49 -9.56 2.51 -16.14
N PRO A 50 -8.32 2.50 -15.61
CA PRO A 50 -8.00 2.32 -14.20
C PRO A 50 -8.61 3.44 -13.33
N LEU A 51 -8.79 3.17 -12.03
CA LEU A 51 -9.29 4.22 -11.15
C LEU A 51 -8.21 5.25 -10.92
N HIS A 52 -8.56 6.52 -11.14
CA HIS A 52 -7.69 7.66 -10.88
C HIS A 52 -8.04 8.33 -9.57
N VAL A 53 -6.99 8.73 -8.86
CA VAL A 53 -7.05 9.59 -7.69
C VAL A 53 -6.02 10.69 -7.91
N SER A 54 -6.46 11.94 -7.93
CA SER A 54 -5.63 13.13 -8.17
C SER A 54 -5.35 13.91 -6.87
N ASN A 55 -6.00 13.53 -5.77
CA ASN A 55 -5.78 14.14 -4.46
C ASN A 55 -6.03 13.14 -3.33
N LEU A 56 -5.00 12.34 -3.05
CA LEU A 56 -4.96 11.44 -1.91
C LEU A 56 -4.26 12.11 -0.72
N TRP A 57 -4.86 12.03 0.47
CA TRP A 57 -4.11 12.05 1.72
C TRP A 57 -4.14 10.66 2.35
N GLY A 58 -3.08 10.28 3.05
CA GLY A 58 -3.07 9.01 3.75
C GLY A 58 -2.08 8.93 4.90
N MET A 59 -2.24 7.90 5.70
CA MET A 59 -1.35 7.53 6.79
C MET A 59 -1.20 6.02 6.82
N ALA A 60 0.02 5.53 6.68
CA ALA A 60 0.39 4.15 6.96
C ALA A 60 0.97 4.06 8.37
N ILE A 61 0.41 3.20 9.21
CA ILE A 61 0.97 2.82 10.50
C ILE A 61 1.55 1.43 10.35
N ILE A 62 2.86 1.32 10.45
CA ILE A 62 3.61 0.10 10.19
C ILE A 62 4.03 -0.52 11.52
N GLY A 63 3.76 -1.81 11.66
CA GLY A 63 3.87 -2.52 12.91
C GLY A 63 4.17 -4.00 12.74
N THR A 64 4.07 -4.73 13.85
CA THR A 64 4.13 -6.19 13.86
C THR A 64 2.83 -6.81 14.36
N ILE A 65 2.49 -7.99 13.87
CA ILE A 65 1.39 -8.84 14.34
C ILE A 65 1.90 -10.22 14.75
N ASP A 66 1.06 -11.00 15.43
CA ASP A 66 1.29 -12.42 15.67
C ASP A 66 1.36 -13.21 14.35
N PHE A 67 2.47 -13.92 14.14
CA PHE A 67 2.75 -14.58 12.87
C PHE A 67 1.78 -15.72 12.54
N GLU A 68 1.44 -16.56 13.52
CA GLU A 68 0.56 -17.72 13.30
C GLU A 68 -0.89 -17.28 13.12
N ALA A 69 -1.37 -16.31 13.92
CA ALA A 69 -2.70 -15.74 13.77
C ALA A 69 -2.88 -15.02 12.42
N ALA A 70 -1.81 -14.41 11.91
CA ALA A 70 -1.79 -13.82 10.58
C ALA A 70 -1.89 -14.88 9.48
N ALA A 71 -1.10 -15.95 9.55
CA ALA A 71 -1.04 -16.96 8.50
C ALA A 71 -2.38 -17.67 8.22
N SER A 72 -3.30 -17.64 9.18
CA SER A 72 -4.66 -18.18 9.04
C SER A 72 -5.44 -17.44 7.94
N GLY A 73 -5.71 -18.13 6.83
CA GLY A 73 -6.45 -17.59 5.66
C GLY A 73 -5.58 -17.31 4.44
N MET A 74 -4.26 -17.11 4.60
CA MET A 74 -3.34 -16.84 3.48
C MET A 74 -2.70 -18.11 2.90
N ARG A 75 -2.47 -19.13 3.74
CA ARG A 75 -1.74 -20.35 3.34
C ARG A 75 -2.40 -21.12 2.20
N ALA A 76 -3.72 -21.02 2.03
CA ALA A 76 -4.42 -21.68 0.92
C ALA A 76 -4.12 -21.07 -0.45
N ASN A 77 -3.48 -19.89 -0.48
CA ASN A 77 -3.07 -19.15 -1.67
C ASN A 77 -1.55 -19.19 -1.90
N ASP A 78 -0.82 -20.09 -1.23
CA ASP A 78 0.66 -20.12 -1.21
C ASP A 78 1.29 -18.77 -0.80
N LEU A 79 0.57 -18.02 0.05
CA LEU A 79 1.04 -16.77 0.64
C LEU A 79 1.39 -16.97 2.11
N TYR A 80 2.49 -16.36 2.51
CA TYR A 80 3.03 -16.45 3.86
C TYR A 80 3.29 -15.04 4.39
N PRO A 81 2.99 -14.75 5.67
CA PRO A 81 3.35 -13.47 6.26
C PRO A 81 4.87 -13.24 6.16
N ILE A 82 5.28 -12.01 5.88
CA ILE A 82 6.69 -11.61 5.95
C ILE A 82 7.11 -11.68 7.42
N LYS A 83 8.05 -12.58 7.70
CA LYS A 83 8.60 -12.80 9.03
C LYS A 83 9.52 -11.64 9.44
N VAL A 84 9.27 -11.03 10.59
CA VAL A 84 10.10 -9.97 11.21
C VAL A 84 10.90 -10.54 12.39
N SER A 85 10.32 -11.51 13.12
CA SER A 85 10.97 -12.34 14.13
C SER A 85 10.28 -13.71 14.18
N ASP A 86 10.70 -14.60 15.09
CA ASP A 86 10.15 -15.96 15.19
C ASP A 86 8.63 -16.05 15.31
N ASP A 87 8.05 -15.10 16.02
CA ASP A 87 6.62 -15.04 16.35
C ASP A 87 5.92 -13.79 15.79
N LYS A 88 6.60 -12.99 14.94
CA LYS A 88 6.05 -11.73 14.41
C LYS A 88 6.08 -11.63 12.89
N GLY A 89 4.94 -11.20 12.34
CA GLY A 89 4.77 -10.80 10.94
C GLY A 89 4.73 -9.29 10.76
N LEU A 90 5.01 -8.81 9.54
CA LEU A 90 4.85 -7.40 9.15
C LEU A 90 3.36 -7.08 8.93
N ALA A 91 2.90 -5.96 9.47
CA ALA A 91 1.54 -5.46 9.24
C ALA A 91 1.51 -3.96 9.03
N ILE A 92 0.50 -3.50 8.30
CA ILE A 92 0.31 -2.10 7.95
C ILE A 92 -1.17 -1.78 8.11
N ILE A 93 -1.46 -0.69 8.81
CA ILE A 93 -2.78 -0.08 8.81
C ILE A 93 -2.72 1.18 7.97
N TYR A 94 -3.49 1.24 6.89
CA TYR A 94 -3.68 2.47 6.14
C TYR A 94 -4.95 3.17 6.57
N VAL A 95 -4.86 4.49 6.69
CA VAL A 95 -5.99 5.40 6.76
C VAL A 95 -5.86 6.36 5.59
N LEU A 96 -6.85 6.36 4.70
CA LEU A 96 -6.83 7.11 3.46
C LEU A 96 -8.04 8.04 3.39
N ASP A 97 -7.82 9.20 2.82
CA ASP A 97 -8.81 10.23 2.53
C ASP A 97 -8.66 10.58 1.05
N TYR A 98 -9.51 9.96 0.23
CA TYR A 98 -9.60 10.19 -1.20
C TYR A 98 -10.46 11.42 -1.43
N ARG A 99 -9.84 12.56 -1.74
CA ARG A 99 -10.54 13.84 -1.86
C ARG A 99 -10.97 14.16 -3.27
N ASP A 100 -10.21 13.64 -4.23
CA ASP A 100 -10.53 13.72 -5.65
C ASP A 100 -10.19 12.37 -6.29
N ALA A 101 -11.24 11.60 -6.60
CA ALA A 101 -11.15 10.25 -7.13
C ALA A 101 -12.27 10.02 -8.14
N GLY A 102 -12.03 9.15 -9.13
CA GLY A 102 -13.01 8.82 -10.17
C GLY A 102 -14.35 8.25 -9.66
N LEU A 103 -14.39 7.77 -8.40
CA LEU A 103 -15.60 7.29 -7.72
C LEU A 103 -16.27 8.35 -6.83
N GLY A 104 -15.80 9.60 -6.86
CA GLY A 104 -16.12 10.62 -5.87
C GLY A 104 -15.26 10.49 -4.60
N PRO A 105 -15.37 11.46 -3.68
CA PRO A 105 -14.58 11.47 -2.45
C PRO A 105 -15.07 10.42 -1.45
N TYR A 106 -14.13 9.79 -0.74
CA TYR A 106 -14.42 8.80 0.30
C TYR A 106 -13.21 8.58 1.23
N GLN A 107 -13.45 7.96 2.38
CA GLN A 107 -12.43 7.58 3.35
C GLN A 107 -12.33 6.06 3.42
N GLU A 108 -11.13 5.54 3.63
CA GLU A 108 -10.86 4.11 3.67
C GLU A 108 -9.86 3.78 4.78
N ILE A 109 -10.16 2.75 5.56
CA ILE A 109 -9.23 2.14 6.50
C ILE A 109 -8.96 0.71 6.03
N MET A 110 -7.68 0.36 5.88
CA MET A 110 -7.25 -0.96 5.48
C MET A 110 -6.31 -1.55 6.52
N THR A 111 -6.54 -2.81 6.85
CA THR A 111 -5.57 -3.64 7.56
C THR A 111 -4.92 -4.57 6.55
N LEU A 112 -3.61 -4.48 6.45
CA LEU A 112 -2.78 -5.20 5.50
C LEU A 112 -1.75 -6.04 6.23
N ILE A 113 -1.49 -7.22 5.71
CA ILE A 113 -0.40 -8.08 6.17
C ILE A 113 0.65 -8.13 5.07
N GLY A 114 1.91 -7.84 5.41
CA GLY A 114 3.00 -8.02 4.46
C GLY A 114 3.15 -9.50 4.14
N VAL A 115 3.16 -9.88 2.86
CA VAL A 115 3.23 -11.28 2.42
C VAL A 115 4.34 -11.54 1.42
N THR A 116 4.76 -12.80 1.37
CA THR A 116 5.74 -13.35 0.44
C THR A 116 5.22 -14.66 -0.13
N THR A 117 5.61 -14.98 -1.36
CA THR A 117 5.40 -16.30 -1.97
C THR A 117 6.48 -17.32 -1.58
N ASN A 118 7.54 -16.88 -0.89
CA ASN A 118 8.63 -17.75 -0.44
C ASN A 118 8.70 -17.82 1.10
N PRO A 119 8.19 -18.90 1.74
CA PRO A 119 8.19 -19.03 3.20
C PRO A 119 9.59 -19.18 3.80
N GLU A 120 10.57 -19.64 3.01
CA GLU A 120 11.94 -19.88 3.45
C GLU A 120 12.85 -18.65 3.26
N ALA A 121 12.31 -17.56 2.70
CA ALA A 121 13.06 -16.33 2.52
C ALA A 121 13.49 -15.74 3.87
N THR A 122 14.74 -15.29 3.93
CA THR A 122 15.26 -14.61 5.13
C THR A 122 14.52 -13.30 5.37
N ILE A 123 14.55 -12.83 6.62
CA ILE A 123 14.00 -11.52 7.00
C ILE A 123 14.55 -10.41 6.08
N VAL A 124 15.85 -10.44 5.79
CA VAL A 124 16.52 -9.45 4.95
C VAL A 124 16.01 -9.50 3.51
N GLU A 125 15.86 -10.69 2.93
CA GLU A 125 15.34 -10.84 1.56
C GLU A 125 13.91 -10.35 1.43
N ASN A 126 13.04 -10.70 2.39
CA ASN A 126 11.66 -10.24 2.40
C ASN A 126 11.56 -8.72 2.57
N LEU A 127 12.36 -8.12 3.44
CA LEU A 127 12.38 -6.67 3.64
C LEU A 127 12.94 -5.93 2.41
N ILE A 128 13.94 -6.49 1.73
CA ILE A 128 14.44 -5.94 0.46
C ILE A 128 13.38 -6.05 -0.63
N GLY A 129 12.73 -7.21 -0.77
CA GLY A 129 11.64 -7.42 -1.72
C GLY A 129 10.52 -6.41 -1.47
N PHE A 130 10.02 -6.35 -0.24
CA PHE A 130 8.92 -5.47 0.12
C PHE A 130 9.30 -3.99 -0.04
N GLY A 131 10.48 -3.60 0.46
CA GLY A 131 11.00 -2.24 0.37
C GLY A 131 11.27 -1.79 -1.07
N SER A 132 11.56 -2.71 -1.99
CA SER A 132 11.73 -2.37 -3.41
C SER A 132 10.45 -1.82 -4.05
N SER A 133 9.27 -2.10 -3.46
CA SER A 133 8.00 -1.51 -3.88
C SER A 133 8.02 0.02 -3.84
N TYR A 134 8.86 0.64 -2.99
CA TYR A 134 8.99 2.10 -2.88
C TYR A 134 9.95 2.71 -3.92
N LEU A 135 10.57 1.88 -4.77
CA LEU A 135 11.53 2.28 -5.78
C LEU A 135 11.32 1.42 -7.03
N PRO A 136 10.39 1.78 -7.94
CA PRO A 136 10.03 0.95 -9.09
C PRO A 136 11.23 0.46 -9.90
N SER A 137 12.21 1.31 -10.16
CA SER A 137 13.44 0.94 -10.87
C SER A 137 14.29 -0.11 -10.13
N VAL A 138 14.26 -0.11 -8.81
CA VAL A 138 14.92 -1.13 -7.98
C VAL A 138 14.12 -2.43 -8.00
N LYS A 139 12.78 -2.35 -7.94
CA LYS A 139 11.89 -3.52 -8.07
C LYS A 139 12.15 -4.26 -9.38
N ASP A 140 12.21 -3.54 -10.49
CA ASP A 140 12.49 -4.11 -11.81
C ASP A 140 13.89 -4.73 -11.88
N PHE A 141 14.89 -4.06 -11.31
CA PHE A 141 16.24 -4.60 -11.25
C PHE A 141 16.33 -5.89 -10.41
N LEU A 142 15.53 -5.99 -9.34
CA LEU A 142 15.48 -7.13 -8.43
C LEU A 142 14.49 -8.21 -8.84
N ALA A 143 13.72 -8.00 -9.91
CA ALA A 143 12.75 -8.98 -10.41
C ALA A 143 13.41 -10.35 -10.65
N GLY A 144 12.82 -11.41 -10.08
CA GLY A 144 13.36 -12.77 -10.12
C GLY A 144 14.62 -13.02 -9.28
N LYS A 145 15.16 -12.01 -8.59
CA LYS A 145 16.36 -12.11 -7.72
C LYS A 145 16.01 -12.07 -6.23
N VAL A 146 14.83 -11.59 -5.89
CA VAL A 146 14.28 -11.54 -4.53
C VAL A 146 12.87 -12.15 -4.53
N PRO A 147 12.35 -12.57 -3.37
CA PRO A 147 10.98 -13.08 -3.27
C PRO A 147 9.94 -12.08 -3.80
N ASP A 148 8.89 -12.59 -4.44
CA ASP A 148 7.73 -11.75 -4.77
C ASP A 148 6.99 -11.44 -3.47
N THR A 149 6.81 -10.14 -3.20
CA THR A 149 6.28 -9.64 -1.93
C THR A 149 5.27 -8.55 -2.20
N GLY A 150 4.43 -8.29 -1.19
CA GLY A 150 3.49 -7.17 -1.19
C GLY A 150 2.54 -7.32 -0.01
N VAL A 151 1.24 -7.07 -0.20
CA VAL A 151 0.27 -7.04 0.89
C VAL A 151 -0.94 -7.94 0.66
N TYR A 152 -1.38 -8.61 1.70
CA TYR A 152 -2.66 -9.29 1.74
C TYR A 152 -3.69 -8.42 2.46
N PHE A 153 -4.88 -8.27 1.87
CA PHE A 153 -5.98 -7.54 2.47
C PHE A 153 -6.64 -8.38 3.57
N GLU A 154 -6.35 -8.05 4.82
CA GLU A 154 -7.00 -8.67 5.97
C GLU A 154 -8.42 -8.11 6.14
N LYS A 155 -8.54 -6.77 6.11
CA LYS A 155 -9.83 -6.09 6.18
C LYS A 155 -9.76 -4.74 5.48
N ILE A 156 -10.86 -4.37 4.83
CA ILE A 156 -11.06 -3.03 4.26
C ILE A 156 -12.43 -2.51 4.68
N SER A 157 -12.44 -1.31 5.24
CA SER A 157 -13.63 -0.55 5.59
C SER A 157 -13.61 0.79 4.85
N LEU A 158 -14.74 1.25 4.33
CA LEU A 158 -14.88 2.61 3.79
C LEU A 158 -16.30 3.18 3.96
N ASP A 159 -16.46 4.46 3.69
CA ASP A 159 -17.71 5.22 3.89
C ASP A 159 -18.51 5.48 2.60
N SER A 160 -18.08 4.90 1.48
CA SER A 160 -18.72 5.07 0.16
C SER A 160 -19.30 3.77 -0.39
N PRO A 161 -20.64 3.64 -0.50
CA PRO A 161 -21.26 2.47 -1.11
C PRO A 161 -20.78 2.20 -2.54
N LEU A 162 -20.57 3.25 -3.35
CA LEU A 162 -20.08 3.09 -4.73
C LEU A 162 -18.68 2.48 -4.76
N ALA A 163 -17.77 2.93 -3.89
CA ALA A 163 -16.42 2.37 -3.81
C ALA A 163 -16.41 0.95 -3.22
N ILE A 164 -17.38 0.58 -2.38
CA ILE A 164 -17.57 -0.80 -1.91
C ILE A 164 -17.99 -1.69 -3.08
N THR A 165 -19.08 -1.32 -3.78
CA THR A 165 -19.58 -2.08 -4.93
C THR A 165 -18.52 -2.23 -6.00
N THR A 166 -17.82 -1.15 -6.34
CA THR A 166 -16.71 -1.20 -7.30
C THR A 166 -15.58 -2.12 -6.81
N GLY A 167 -15.21 -2.00 -5.52
CA GLY A 167 -14.29 -2.88 -4.80
C GLY A 167 -14.54 -4.37 -5.04
N ILE A 168 -15.79 -4.75 -4.84
CA ILE A 168 -16.24 -6.14 -4.88
C ILE A 168 -16.43 -6.64 -6.31
N GLU A 169 -17.07 -5.86 -7.18
CA GLU A 169 -17.44 -6.32 -8.53
C GLU A 169 -16.26 -6.32 -9.50
N VAL A 170 -15.39 -5.30 -9.43
CA VAL A 170 -14.25 -5.17 -10.33
C VAL A 170 -13.08 -5.99 -9.83
N TRP A 171 -12.69 -5.80 -8.57
CA TRP A 171 -11.48 -6.45 -8.03
C TRP A 171 -11.76 -7.67 -7.16
N GLY A 172 -13.01 -8.00 -6.84
CA GLY A 172 -13.28 -9.10 -5.89
C GLY A 172 -12.75 -8.82 -4.48
N ILE A 173 -12.54 -7.55 -4.11
CA ILE A 173 -11.99 -7.21 -2.80
C ILE A 173 -13.15 -7.09 -1.79
N PRO A 174 -13.16 -7.86 -0.68
CA PRO A 174 -14.15 -7.70 0.38
C PRO A 174 -14.00 -6.35 1.06
N LYS A 175 -14.91 -5.43 0.73
CA LYS A 175 -14.98 -4.13 1.38
C LYS A 175 -16.26 -4.04 2.22
N THR A 176 -16.14 -3.44 3.39
CA THR A 176 -17.26 -3.24 4.32
C THR A 176 -17.54 -1.77 4.54
N TYR A 177 -18.79 -1.45 4.89
CA TYR A 177 -19.18 -0.09 5.20
C TYR A 177 -18.87 0.27 6.65
N GLU A 178 -18.23 1.41 6.86
CA GLU A 178 -17.98 1.97 8.18
C GLU A 178 -17.96 3.51 8.08
N GLN A 179 -18.23 4.17 9.21
CA GLN A 179 -18.12 5.62 9.32
C GLN A 179 -16.90 5.97 10.17
N PHE A 180 -16.14 6.96 9.75
CA PHE A 180 -14.89 7.35 10.39
C PHE A 180 -14.93 8.82 10.81
N GLN A 181 -14.15 9.14 11.83
CA GLN A 181 -13.77 10.51 12.14
C GLN A 181 -12.27 10.61 11.99
N ILE A 182 -11.82 11.29 10.92
CA ILE A 182 -10.41 11.54 10.66
C ILE A 182 -10.17 13.05 10.81
N GLU A 183 -9.37 13.45 11.79
CA GLU A 183 -8.85 14.81 11.88
C GLU A 183 -7.36 14.78 11.56
N ASN A 184 -6.99 15.43 10.45
CA ASN A 184 -5.58 15.59 10.08
C ASN A 184 -5.12 17.04 10.21
N ARG A 185 -4.08 17.26 11.00
CA ARG A 185 -3.36 18.53 11.14
C ARG A 185 -1.89 18.32 10.80
N PHE A 186 -1.15 19.40 10.60
CA PHE A 186 0.27 19.29 10.26
C PHE A 186 1.10 18.57 11.35
N TRP A 187 0.76 18.68 12.63
CA TRP A 187 1.53 18.08 13.73
C TRP A 187 0.78 16.94 14.44
N SER A 188 -0.44 16.62 14.02
CA SER A 188 -1.20 15.53 14.63
C SER A 188 -2.21 14.93 13.68
N THR A 189 -2.48 13.65 13.85
CA THR A 189 -3.57 12.95 13.17
C THR A 189 -4.33 12.15 14.20
N SER A 190 -5.65 12.29 14.23
CA SER A 190 -6.51 11.42 15.03
C SER A 190 -7.53 10.72 14.16
N VAL A 191 -7.77 9.46 14.48
CA VAL A 191 -8.75 8.61 13.80
C VAL A 191 -9.60 7.95 14.85
N SER A 192 -10.91 7.96 14.67
CA SER A 192 -11.85 7.20 15.48
C SER A 192 -12.77 6.40 14.58
N SER A 193 -12.75 5.10 14.75
CA SER A 193 -13.60 4.11 14.10
C SER A 193 -13.85 2.91 15.02
N VAL A 194 -14.62 1.94 14.56
CA VAL A 194 -14.84 0.67 15.28
C VAL A 194 -13.56 -0.17 15.29
N GLU A 195 -12.82 -0.18 14.19
CA GLU A 195 -11.59 -0.95 14.04
C GLU A 195 -10.39 -0.32 14.75
N LEU A 196 -10.36 1.01 14.82
CA LEU A 196 -9.17 1.73 15.21
C LEU A 196 -9.51 3.07 15.85
N ASN A 197 -8.89 3.34 17.00
CA ASN A 197 -8.87 4.67 17.59
C ASN A 197 -7.43 5.05 17.91
N PHE A 198 -6.92 6.13 17.31
CA PHE A 198 -5.58 6.61 17.61
C PHE A 198 -5.48 8.13 17.58
N GLU A 199 -4.48 8.62 18.31
CA GLU A 199 -3.96 9.97 18.19
C GLU A 199 -2.44 9.90 18.05
N LEU A 200 -1.93 10.38 16.92
CA LEU A 200 -0.52 10.42 16.57
C LEU A 200 -0.01 11.85 16.57
N LYS A 201 1.06 12.13 17.32
CA LYS A 201 1.81 13.39 17.30
C LYS A 201 2.97 13.28 16.32
N LYS A 202 2.91 14.05 15.23
CA LYS A 202 3.86 14.03 14.11
C LYS A 202 5.01 15.00 14.36
N GLU A 203 5.63 14.91 15.53
CA GLU A 203 6.60 15.91 16.03
C GLU A 203 7.93 15.89 15.25
N PHE A 204 8.31 14.75 14.68
CA PHE A 204 9.51 14.61 13.86
C PHE A 204 9.28 13.64 12.70
N GLY A 205 9.43 14.11 11.47
CA GLY A 205 9.29 13.29 10.27
C GLY A 205 10.33 13.61 9.20
N LEU A 206 10.95 12.57 8.65
CA LEU A 206 11.84 12.67 7.50
C LEU A 206 11.01 12.78 6.22
N TRP A 207 11.24 13.83 5.45
CA TRP A 207 10.55 14.08 4.19
C TRP A 207 11.23 13.32 3.06
N SER A 208 10.42 12.70 2.21
CA SER A 208 10.91 12.04 1.01
C SER A 208 9.89 12.13 -0.11
N PRO A 209 10.34 12.14 -1.38
CA PRO A 209 9.49 11.72 -2.48
C PRO A 209 8.89 10.36 -2.16
N LEU A 210 7.63 10.15 -2.53
CA LEU A 210 6.93 8.90 -2.36
C LEU A 210 6.56 8.36 -3.74
N LEU A 211 7.22 7.26 -4.12
CA LEU A 211 6.87 6.46 -5.27
C LEU A 211 6.57 5.07 -4.73
N LEU A 212 5.44 4.49 -5.10
CA LEU A 212 5.05 3.17 -4.63
C LEU A 212 4.43 2.37 -5.79
N ASN A 213 4.94 1.16 -6.01
CA ASN A 213 4.35 0.13 -6.85
C ASN A 213 4.10 -1.11 -5.97
N LEU A 214 2.89 -1.18 -5.41
CA LEU A 214 2.51 -2.21 -4.45
C LEU A 214 1.68 -3.29 -5.13
N ALA A 215 2.10 -4.55 -4.99
CA ALA A 215 1.28 -5.71 -5.31
C ALA A 215 0.41 -6.08 -4.11
N SER A 216 -0.84 -6.44 -4.36
CA SER A 216 -1.80 -6.79 -3.34
C SER A 216 -2.61 -8.04 -3.69
N TRP A 217 -3.03 -8.80 -2.67
CA TRP A 217 -3.79 -10.04 -2.82
C TRP A 217 -5.07 -10.02 -1.98
N THR A 218 -6.13 -10.65 -2.50
CA THR A 218 -7.43 -10.81 -1.83
C THR A 218 -7.54 -12.10 -1.01
N PRO A 219 -8.49 -12.15 -0.05
CA PRO A 219 -8.84 -13.37 0.67
C PRO A 219 -9.35 -14.52 -0.20
N THR A 220 -9.19 -15.75 0.29
CA THR A 220 -9.53 -17.01 -0.40
C THR A 220 -10.99 -17.16 -0.81
N ASP A 221 -11.90 -16.53 -0.08
CA ASP A 221 -13.34 -16.62 -0.34
C ASP A 221 -13.77 -15.78 -1.57
N TYR A 222 -12.82 -15.09 -2.18
CA TYR A 222 -13.01 -14.24 -3.35
C TYR A 222 -12.21 -14.77 -4.53
N LYS A 223 -12.56 -14.31 -5.75
CA LYS A 223 -11.72 -14.55 -6.92
C LYS A 223 -10.33 -14.00 -6.58
N GLN A 224 -9.33 -14.87 -6.46
CA GLN A 224 -7.98 -14.45 -6.11
C GLN A 224 -7.48 -13.51 -7.21
N THR A 225 -7.43 -12.23 -6.87
CA THR A 225 -7.04 -11.14 -7.77
C THR A 225 -5.78 -10.53 -7.20
N ARG A 226 -4.73 -10.49 -8.03
CA ARG A 226 -3.57 -9.64 -7.76
C ARG A 226 -3.94 -8.24 -8.22
N ALA A 227 -3.99 -7.25 -7.35
CA ALA A 227 -4.13 -5.86 -7.78
C ALA A 227 -2.78 -5.15 -7.67
N GLU A 228 -2.52 -4.22 -8.59
CA GLU A 228 -1.38 -3.31 -8.50
C GLU A 228 -1.88 -1.91 -8.20
N THR A 229 -1.18 -1.23 -7.30
CA THR A 229 -1.40 0.18 -6.98
C THR A 229 -0.12 0.94 -7.27
N LEU A 230 -0.24 1.96 -8.13
CA LEU A 230 0.81 2.94 -8.35
C LEU A 230 0.45 4.22 -7.61
N LEU A 231 1.42 4.80 -6.93
CA LEU A 231 1.26 6.07 -6.23
C LEU A 231 2.51 6.92 -6.43
N SER A 232 2.29 8.22 -6.67
CA SER A 232 3.33 9.21 -6.87
C SER A 232 2.98 10.50 -6.15
N GLY A 233 3.88 10.96 -5.28
CA GLY A 233 3.67 12.18 -4.51
C GLY A 233 4.78 12.45 -3.51
N TRP A 234 4.40 13.05 -2.39
CA TRP A 234 5.31 13.38 -1.29
C TRP A 234 4.82 12.77 0.01
N GLY A 235 5.76 12.35 0.84
CA GLY A 235 5.47 11.82 2.15
C GLY A 235 6.43 12.28 3.22
N ARG A 236 6.08 11.94 4.45
CA ARG A 236 7.00 12.02 5.58
C ARG A 236 6.82 10.82 6.49
N MET A 237 7.90 10.37 7.10
CA MET A 237 7.87 9.21 8.00
C MET A 237 8.52 9.53 9.34
N GLY A 238 8.03 8.91 10.40
CA GLY A 238 8.58 9.04 11.75
C GLY A 238 8.32 7.81 12.59
N LEU A 239 8.83 7.85 13.81
CA LEU A 239 8.60 6.80 14.81
C LEU A 239 7.35 7.10 15.61
N ILE A 240 6.67 6.04 16.04
CA ILE A 240 5.62 6.12 17.04
C ILE A 240 6.28 6.43 18.40
N GLY A 241 5.89 7.54 19.00
CA GLY A 241 6.40 8.04 20.27
C GLY A 241 5.57 7.56 21.47
N SER A 242 6.11 7.79 22.68
CA SER A 242 5.43 7.43 23.93
C SER A 242 4.17 8.25 24.24
N ASN A 243 4.01 9.39 23.56
CA ASN A 243 2.86 10.28 23.72
C ASN A 243 1.74 9.97 22.71
N ASP A 244 1.99 9.05 21.77
CA ASP A 244 0.98 8.61 20.83
C ASP A 244 0.07 7.58 21.50
N THR A 245 -1.21 7.61 21.15
CA THR A 245 -2.19 6.66 21.66
C THR A 245 -2.70 5.81 20.53
N PHE A 246 -2.78 4.50 20.76
CA PHE A 246 -3.29 3.52 19.80
C PHE A 246 -4.14 2.50 20.53
N VAL A 247 -5.42 2.44 20.16
CA VAL A 247 -6.41 1.50 20.68
C VAL A 247 -6.99 0.73 19.50
N LEU A 248 -6.93 -0.59 19.61
CA LEU A 248 -7.35 -1.51 18.57
C LEU A 248 -8.76 -2.02 18.86
N GLY A 249 -9.61 -2.05 17.83
CA GLY A 249 -10.88 -2.78 17.85
C GLY A 249 -10.65 -4.30 17.87
N ASP A 250 -11.73 -5.04 18.11
CA ASP A 250 -11.69 -6.49 18.37
C ASP A 250 -11.00 -7.28 17.24
N ASN A 251 -11.21 -6.91 15.98
CA ASN A 251 -10.59 -7.61 14.84
C ASN A 251 -9.07 -7.48 14.80
N LEU A 252 -8.51 -6.38 15.31
CA LEU A 252 -7.08 -6.14 15.35
C LEU A 252 -6.43 -6.66 16.64
N GLN A 253 -7.19 -6.72 17.73
CA GLN A 253 -6.72 -7.32 18.98
C GLN A 253 -6.32 -8.78 18.80
N ARG A 254 -7.07 -9.56 18.00
CA ARG A 254 -6.73 -10.96 17.68
C ARG A 254 -5.34 -11.10 17.06
N LEU A 255 -4.89 -10.10 16.31
CA LEU A 255 -3.59 -10.08 15.62
C LEU A 255 -2.46 -9.56 16.51
N SER A 256 -2.75 -9.05 17.71
CA SER A 256 -1.75 -8.45 18.62
C SER A 256 -0.90 -7.37 17.93
N PHE A 257 -1.55 -6.51 17.13
CA PHE A 257 -0.84 -5.47 16.38
C PHE A 257 -0.09 -4.50 17.30
N LYS A 258 1.18 -4.24 16.98
CA LYS A 258 2.03 -3.29 17.70
C LYS A 258 2.67 -2.30 16.72
N PRO A 259 2.33 -1.01 16.79
CA PRO A 259 2.83 0.00 15.86
C PRO A 259 4.26 0.45 16.23
N TYR A 260 5.07 0.80 15.23
CA TYR A 260 6.44 1.32 15.42
C TYR A 260 6.75 2.54 14.58
N ILE A 261 6.24 2.60 13.35
CA ILE A 261 6.53 3.64 12.37
C ILE A 261 5.21 4.18 11.84
N TRP A 262 5.18 5.48 11.55
CA TRP A 262 4.15 6.09 10.76
C TRP A 262 4.74 6.68 9.48
N GLN A 263 3.97 6.63 8.40
CA GLN A 263 4.28 7.29 7.13
C GLN A 263 3.03 8.03 6.67
N GLU A 264 3.13 9.34 6.55
CA GLU A 264 2.09 10.18 5.98
C GLU A 264 2.31 10.34 4.48
N ILE A 265 1.23 10.16 3.74
CA ILE A 265 1.06 10.50 2.33
C ILE A 265 0.41 11.88 2.29
N LEU A 266 1.09 12.86 1.71
CA LEU A 266 0.62 14.24 1.70
C LEU A 266 -0.43 14.45 0.62
N SER A 267 -1.31 15.43 0.85
CA SER A 267 -2.35 15.82 -0.10
C SER A 267 -1.76 16.26 -1.45
N GLY A 268 -2.51 16.03 -2.52
CA GLY A 268 -2.01 16.19 -3.90
C GLY A 268 -1.14 15.03 -4.38
N THR A 269 -1.21 13.88 -3.71
CA THR A 269 -0.62 12.64 -4.20
C THR A 269 -1.56 12.00 -5.21
N ASP A 270 -1.00 11.58 -6.36
CA ASP A 270 -1.72 10.83 -7.38
C ASP A 270 -1.65 9.33 -7.09
N ALA A 271 -2.72 8.60 -7.39
CA ALA A 271 -2.74 7.15 -7.38
C ALA A 271 -3.56 6.57 -8.54
N VAL A 272 -3.12 5.40 -9.02
CA VAL A 272 -3.77 4.62 -10.08
C VAL A 272 -3.93 3.17 -9.64
N PHE A 273 -5.15 2.63 -9.77
CA PHE A 273 -5.48 1.27 -9.38
C PHE A 273 -5.86 0.41 -10.59
N PHE A 274 -5.22 -0.75 -10.72
CA PHE A 274 -5.40 -1.68 -11.84
C PHE A 274 -6.22 -2.92 -11.46
N GLU A 275 -7.07 -3.37 -12.37
CA GLU A 275 -7.61 -4.75 -12.38
C GLU A 275 -6.55 -5.68 -13.02
N ALA A 276 -6.12 -6.77 -12.37
CA ALA A 276 -5.23 -7.71 -13.06
C ALA A 276 -5.96 -8.36 -14.23
N SER A 277 -5.39 -8.44 -15.43
CA SER A 277 -3.99 -8.75 -15.78
C SER A 277 -3.10 -7.54 -16.12
N ILE A 278 -1.90 -7.52 -15.52
CA ILE A 278 -0.67 -6.78 -15.88
C ILE A 278 -0.84 -5.80 -17.07
N PRO A 279 -0.69 -4.47 -16.89
CA PRO A 279 -0.35 -3.60 -18.01
C PRO A 279 0.98 -4.05 -18.59
N THR A 280 0.94 -4.65 -19.77
CA THR A 280 2.15 -4.92 -20.54
C THR A 280 2.65 -3.58 -21.09
N GLN A 281 3.35 -2.82 -20.27
CA GLN A 281 4.16 -1.69 -20.72
C GLN A 281 5.63 -1.97 -20.41
N LEU A 282 6.16 -2.96 -21.11
CA LEU A 282 7.53 -2.98 -21.62
C LEU A 282 7.51 -3.63 -23.01
N ALA A 283 6.67 -3.09 -23.89
CA ALA A 283 6.91 -3.13 -25.32
C ALA A 283 7.59 -1.81 -25.72
N SER A 284 8.85 -1.65 -25.35
CA SER A 284 9.88 -0.84 -26.03
C SER A 284 11.21 -1.14 -25.32
N ALA A 285 12.34 -1.43 -25.96
CA ALA A 285 12.74 -1.36 -27.35
C ALA A 285 13.85 -2.40 -27.60
N VAL A 286 13.61 -3.34 -28.51
CA VAL A 286 14.65 -3.96 -29.34
C VAL A 286 14.01 -4.18 -30.71
N GLU A 287 14.15 -3.17 -31.57
CA GLU A 287 14.56 -3.44 -32.94
C GLU A 287 16.09 -3.41 -32.96
#